data_AF-A0A963PI02-F1
#
_entry.id   AF-A0A963PI02-F1
#
_cell.length_a   1.000
_cell.length_b   1.000
_cell.length_c   1.000
_cell.angle_alpha   90.00
_cell.angle_beta   90.00
_cell.angle_gamma   90.00
#
_symmetry.space_group_name_H-M   'P 1'
#
loop_
_entity.id
_entity.type
_entity.pdbx_description
1 polymer ?
#
loop_
_entity_poly.entity_id
_entity_poly.type
_entity_poly.pdbx_seq_one_letter_code
_entity_poly.pdbx_strand_id
1 'polypeptide(L)'
;IRFFTVPKVADARYSAGWALVFIAILYTTAPAVAAMAKYNLHKTVNVAIESNGDLYATESAIKYDERPDWMARWEKTGLLKWEDKNGDGRIQYYNDKTKNEAAKAKAEAAGWKGNELTVNADIIVLANPEIAKLPNWVIALVAAGGLAAALSTAAGLLMAISSAVSHDLIKGVFNPDISEKGELLAGKVSMAVAIVVAGWLGLNPPGFAAGTVALAFGIAASSLFPAIMMGIFSKTMNNKGAIAGMLAGLLVTLFYVFAHKGIFFIKGTDYLNVIGGANGWFGITPEAIGTLGAIVNFVVAFIFSKMGSPAPKHIQEMVESIRIPKGAGAATGH
;
A
#
# COMPACT_ATOMS: atom_id res chain seq x y z
N ILE A 1 19.77 -5.04 2.36
CA ILE A 1 19.57 -3.77 3.10
C ILE A 1 20.56 -3.78 4.27
N ARG A 2 21.57 -2.90 4.28
CA ARG A 2 22.49 -2.77 5.42
C ARG A 2 21.89 -1.72 6.36
N PHE A 3 21.20 -2.16 7.40
CA PHE A 3 20.90 -1.26 8.52
C PHE A 3 22.22 -1.00 9.23
N PHE A 4 22.80 0.18 9.03
CA PHE A 4 23.97 0.59 9.79
C PHE A 4 23.55 0.76 11.25
N THR A 5 23.97 -0.16 12.10
CA THR A 5 23.73 -0.05 13.54
C THR A 5 24.58 1.10 14.07
N VAL A 6 23.93 2.13 14.60
CA VAL A 6 24.64 3.22 15.27
C VAL A 6 25.11 2.77 16.65
N PRO A 7 26.36 3.08 17.05
CA PRO A 7 26.91 2.62 18.33
C PRO A 7 26.27 3.29 19.55
N LYS A 8 25.64 4.47 19.38
CA LYS A 8 25.00 5.20 20.47
C LYS A 8 23.47 5.14 20.38
N VAL A 9 22.82 4.88 21.52
CA VAL A 9 21.36 4.89 21.65
C VAL A 9 20.76 6.27 21.33
N ALA A 10 21.46 7.35 21.69
CA ALA A 10 21.02 8.71 21.41
C ALA A 10 20.86 8.97 19.90
N ASP A 11 21.83 8.52 19.09
CA ASP A 11 21.80 8.67 17.63
C ASP A 11 20.66 7.86 17.01
N ALA A 12 20.39 6.66 17.55
CA ALA A 12 19.26 5.84 17.11
C ALA A 12 17.91 6.53 17.38
N ARG A 13 17.75 7.12 18.57
CA ARG A 13 16.56 7.88 18.95
C ARG A 13 16.38 9.12 18.08
N TYR A 14 17.48 9.84 17.80
CA TYR A 14 17.46 11.03 16.93
C TYR A 14 17.06 10.67 15.49
N SER A 15 17.63 9.60 14.94
CA SER A 15 17.24 9.08 13.62
C SER A 15 15.77 8.67 13.57
N ALA A 16 15.27 7.99 14.60
CA ALA A 16 13.85 7.64 14.69
C ALA A 16 12.97 8.88 14.79
N GLY A 17 13.39 9.90 15.55
CA GLY A 17 12.70 11.18 15.64
C GLY A 17 12.55 11.87 14.28
N TRP A 18 13.64 11.97 13.51
CA TRP A 18 13.58 12.50 12.14
C TRP A 18 12.70 11.69 11.21
N ALA A 19 12.78 10.35 11.28
CA ALA A 19 11.91 9.49 10.48
C ALA A 19 10.42 9.77 10.79
N LEU A 20 10.06 9.89 12.06
CA LEU A 20 8.70 10.23 12.48
C LEU A 20 8.26 11.61 11.99
N VAL A 21 9.14 12.61 12.03
CA VAL A 21 8.85 13.95 11.48
C VAL A 21 8.57 13.89 9.98
N PHE A 22 9.42 13.22 9.20
CA PHE A 22 9.20 13.10 7.74
C PHE A 22 7.95 12.30 7.41
N ILE A 23 7.66 11.23 8.16
CA ILE A 23 6.40 10.47 8.04
C ILE A 23 5.22 11.38 8.35
N ALA A 24 5.27 12.17 9.42
CA ALA A 24 4.19 13.08 9.79
C ALA A 24 3.95 14.13 8.70
N ILE A 25 5.01 14.73 8.15
CA ILE A 25 4.90 15.67 7.02
C ILE A 25 4.26 14.97 5.82
N LEU A 26 4.71 13.78 5.44
CA LEU A 26 4.17 13.05 4.29
C LEU A 26 2.68 12.71 4.47
N TYR A 27 2.30 12.16 5.62
CA TYR A 27 0.92 11.74 5.88
C TYR A 27 -0.06 12.90 6.06
N THR A 28 0.42 14.06 6.52
CA THR A 28 -0.42 15.26 6.63
C THR A 28 -0.55 16.01 5.30
N THR A 29 0.49 15.99 4.46
CA THR A 29 0.48 16.70 3.17
C THR A 29 -0.14 15.89 2.03
N ALA A 30 0.01 14.56 2.02
CA ALA A 30 -0.49 13.71 0.93
C ALA A 30 -2.01 13.87 0.68
N PRO A 31 -2.89 13.91 1.70
CA PRO A 31 -4.32 14.14 1.48
C PRO A 31 -4.62 15.51 0.86
N ALA A 32 -3.90 16.55 1.28
CA ALA A 32 -4.05 17.91 0.74
C ALA A 32 -3.63 17.97 -0.73
N VAL A 33 -2.49 17.35 -1.09
CA VAL A 33 -2.03 17.25 -2.47
C VAL A 33 -3.01 16.46 -3.33
N ALA A 34 -3.56 15.35 -2.82
CA ALA A 34 -4.55 14.54 -3.52
C ALA A 34 -5.87 15.32 -3.76
N ALA A 35 -6.33 16.09 -2.77
CA ALA A 35 -7.51 16.94 -2.90
C ALA A 35 -7.28 18.03 -3.97
N MET A 36 -6.13 18.69 -3.94
CA MET A 36 -5.76 19.71 -4.94
C MET A 36 -5.64 19.12 -6.35
N ALA A 37 -5.07 17.92 -6.49
CA ALA A 37 -4.99 17.25 -7.80
C ALA A 37 -6.37 16.93 -8.38
N LYS A 38 -7.30 16.44 -7.55
CA LYS A 38 -8.69 16.23 -7.97
C LYS A 38 -9.39 17.54 -8.32
N TYR A 39 -9.16 18.59 -7.54
CA TYR A 39 -9.71 19.92 -7.81
C TYR A 39 -9.20 20.47 -9.15
N ASN A 40 -7.89 20.39 -9.42
CA ASN A 40 -7.28 20.84 -10.66
C ASN A 40 -7.80 20.06 -11.88
N LEU A 41 -7.99 18.74 -11.75
CA LEU A 41 -8.62 17.92 -12.78
C LEU A 41 -10.05 18.41 -13.06
N HIS A 42 -10.86 18.57 -12.01
CA HIS A 42 -12.23 19.07 -12.10
C HIS A 42 -12.29 20.46 -12.75
N LYS A 43 -11.40 21.38 -12.36
CA LYS A 43 -11.28 22.73 -12.93
C LYS A 43 -10.92 22.69 -14.41
N THR A 44 -10.12 21.72 -14.84
CA THR A 44 -9.70 21.59 -16.25
C THR A 44 -10.86 21.23 -17.16
N VAL A 45 -11.76 20.34 -16.70
CA VAL A 45 -12.86 19.81 -17.52
C VAL A 45 -14.18 20.55 -17.29
N ASN A 46 -14.40 21.08 -16.09
CA ASN A 46 -15.55 21.89 -15.74
C ASN A 46 -15.13 23.35 -15.49
N VAL A 47 -15.24 24.20 -16.50
CA VAL A 47 -14.79 25.61 -16.44
C VAL A 47 -15.60 26.45 -15.44
N ALA A 48 -16.84 26.04 -15.14
CA ALA A 48 -17.68 26.69 -14.14
C ALA A 48 -17.12 26.63 -12.71
N ILE A 49 -16.18 25.72 -12.42
CA ILE A 49 -15.56 25.61 -11.10
C ILE A 49 -14.66 26.81 -10.79
N GLU A 50 -14.08 27.45 -11.82
CA GLU A 50 -13.26 28.65 -11.64
C GLU A 50 -14.12 29.91 -11.46
N SER A 51 -15.24 30.01 -12.17
CA SER A 51 -16.15 31.15 -12.10
C SER A 51 -17.24 31.02 -11.04
N ASN A 52 -17.26 29.92 -10.29
CA ASN A 52 -18.33 29.56 -9.34
C ASN A 52 -19.73 29.58 -10.00
N GLY A 53 -19.80 29.19 -11.27
CA GLY A 53 -21.01 29.14 -12.08
C GLY A 53 -21.79 27.84 -11.93
N ASP A 54 -22.85 27.67 -12.73
CA ASP A 54 -23.64 26.44 -12.72
C ASP A 54 -22.87 25.29 -13.39
N LEU A 55 -22.52 24.27 -12.60
CA LEU A 55 -21.78 23.10 -13.05
C LEU A 55 -22.53 22.28 -14.10
N TYR A 56 -23.86 22.41 -14.15
CA TYR A 56 -24.74 21.63 -15.03
C TYR A 56 -25.12 22.37 -16.32
N ALA A 57 -24.64 23.60 -16.51
CA ALA A 57 -24.84 24.32 -17.76
C ALA A 57 -24.00 23.70 -18.89
N THR A 58 -24.48 23.80 -20.13
CA THR A 58 -23.86 23.10 -21.27
C THR A 58 -22.46 23.62 -21.57
N GLU A 59 -22.25 24.92 -21.38
CA GLU A 59 -20.97 25.61 -21.53
C GLU A 59 -19.95 25.27 -20.45
N SER A 60 -20.38 24.65 -19.34
CA SER A 60 -19.53 24.38 -18.20
C SER A 60 -18.58 23.23 -18.42
N ALA A 61 -18.92 22.27 -19.28
CA ALA A 61 -18.04 21.17 -19.68
C ALA A 61 -17.23 21.58 -20.92
N ILE A 62 -15.92 21.35 -20.93
CA ILE A 62 -15.09 21.61 -22.13
C ILE A 62 -15.50 20.71 -23.30
N LYS A 63 -15.34 21.22 -24.52
CA LYS A 63 -15.41 20.36 -25.71
C LYS A 63 -14.22 19.43 -25.76
N TYR A 64 -14.42 18.21 -26.25
CA TYR A 64 -13.33 17.23 -26.37
C TYR A 64 -12.18 17.73 -27.27
N ASP A 65 -12.49 18.48 -28.32
CA ASP A 65 -11.48 19.05 -29.23
C ASP A 65 -10.66 20.17 -28.59
N GLU A 66 -11.17 20.79 -27.53
CA GLU A 66 -10.50 21.85 -26.77
C GLU A 66 -9.71 21.30 -25.56
N ARG A 67 -9.58 19.97 -25.46
CA ARG A 67 -8.87 19.34 -24.34
C ARG A 67 -7.39 19.73 -24.32
N PRO A 68 -6.79 19.94 -23.13
CA PRO A 68 -5.36 20.22 -23.04
C PRO A 68 -4.47 19.09 -23.55
N ASP A 69 -3.26 19.44 -24.01
CA ASP A 69 -2.29 18.48 -24.55
C ASP A 69 -1.94 17.33 -23.59
N TRP A 70 -1.96 17.58 -22.29
CA TRP A 70 -1.72 16.53 -21.30
C TRP A 70 -2.78 15.44 -21.40
N MET A 71 -4.06 15.79 -21.57
CA MET A 71 -5.13 14.79 -21.73
C MET A 71 -4.87 13.93 -22.97
N ALA A 72 -4.50 14.55 -24.10
CA ALA A 72 -4.17 13.83 -25.32
C ALA A 72 -2.95 12.90 -25.17
N ARG A 73 -1.94 13.27 -24.37
CA ARG A 73 -0.80 12.39 -24.07
C ARG A 73 -1.21 11.19 -23.22
N TRP A 74 -1.96 11.42 -22.14
CA TRP A 74 -2.38 10.37 -21.23
C TRP A 74 -3.44 9.44 -21.84
N GLU A 75 -4.26 9.94 -22.76
CA GLU A 75 -5.22 9.14 -23.54
C GLU A 75 -4.53 8.06 -24.39
N LYS A 76 -3.38 8.38 -25.00
CA LYS A 76 -2.57 7.40 -25.76
C LYS A 76 -2.07 6.23 -24.91
N THR A 77 -1.91 6.44 -23.61
CA THR A 77 -1.50 5.36 -22.68
C THR A 77 -2.66 4.46 -22.27
N GLY A 78 -3.90 4.86 -22.56
CA GLY A 78 -5.11 4.18 -22.10
C GLY A 78 -5.41 4.35 -20.60
N LEU A 79 -4.62 5.15 -19.88
CA LEU A 79 -4.79 5.45 -18.45
C LEU A 79 -5.75 6.63 -18.19
N LEU A 80 -6.01 7.42 -19.23
CA LEU A 80 -7.13 8.35 -19.33
C LEU A 80 -8.03 7.88 -20.46
N LYS A 81 -9.33 7.76 -20.20
CA LYS A 81 -10.33 7.35 -21.20
C LYS A 81 -11.49 8.31 -21.18
N TRP A 82 -11.95 8.67 -22.36
CA TRP A 82 -13.18 9.43 -22.56
C TRP A 82 -14.13 8.63 -23.45
N GLU A 83 -15.40 8.63 -23.07
CA GLU A 83 -16.49 8.03 -23.84
C GLU A 83 -17.66 9.01 -23.81
N ASP A 84 -18.03 9.54 -24.98
CA ASP A 84 -19.20 10.40 -25.15
C ASP A 84 -20.47 9.57 -24.99
N LYS A 85 -21.20 9.76 -23.88
CA LYS A 85 -22.39 8.96 -23.57
C LYS A 85 -23.68 9.65 -23.98
N ASN A 86 -23.69 10.98 -24.04
CA ASN A 86 -24.88 11.75 -24.40
C ASN A 86 -24.82 12.33 -25.83
N GLY A 87 -23.69 12.22 -26.51
CA GLY A 87 -23.49 12.64 -27.90
C GLY A 87 -23.27 14.15 -28.07
N ASP A 88 -22.85 14.86 -27.01
CA ASP A 88 -22.70 16.31 -27.02
C ASP A 88 -21.27 16.80 -27.36
N GLY A 89 -20.33 15.86 -27.51
CA GLY A 89 -18.92 16.16 -27.81
C GLY A 89 -18.18 16.89 -26.69
N ARG A 90 -18.71 16.90 -25.46
CA ARG A 90 -18.10 17.52 -24.28
C ARG A 90 -17.61 16.45 -23.30
N ILE A 91 -16.84 16.89 -22.31
CA ILE A 91 -16.27 16.00 -21.29
C ILE A 91 -17.00 16.22 -19.98
N GLN A 92 -17.93 15.34 -19.63
CA GLN A 92 -18.60 15.38 -18.34
C GLN A 92 -17.83 14.58 -17.28
N TYR A 93 -17.36 15.27 -16.24
CA TYR A 93 -16.67 14.65 -15.12
C TYR A 93 -17.35 14.97 -13.79
N TYR A 94 -18.03 13.97 -13.23
CA TYR A 94 -18.78 14.09 -11.98
C TYR A 94 -18.93 12.74 -11.25
N ASN A 95 -19.41 12.78 -10.01
CA ASN A 95 -19.69 11.57 -9.24
C ASN A 95 -21.08 11.00 -9.59
N ASP A 96 -21.13 10.16 -10.62
CA ASP A 96 -22.34 9.44 -11.06
C ASP A 96 -22.89 8.45 -10.02
N LYS A 97 -22.07 8.04 -9.05
CA LYS A 97 -22.46 7.17 -7.91
C LYS A 97 -22.91 7.94 -6.67
N THR A 98 -23.13 9.25 -6.78
CA THR A 98 -23.59 10.06 -5.65
C THR A 98 -24.91 9.52 -5.08
N LYS A 99 -25.07 9.57 -3.75
CA LYS A 99 -26.35 9.28 -3.09
C LYS A 99 -27.25 10.51 -2.96
N ASN A 100 -26.73 11.69 -3.33
CA ASN A 100 -27.47 12.94 -3.25
C ASN A 100 -28.47 13.06 -4.40
N GLU A 101 -29.76 13.00 -4.09
CA GLU A 101 -30.86 13.05 -5.06
C GLU A 101 -30.91 14.37 -5.84
N ALA A 102 -30.58 15.50 -5.19
CA ALA A 102 -30.57 16.80 -5.87
C ALA A 102 -29.46 16.88 -6.93
N ALA A 103 -28.30 16.27 -6.68
CA ALA A 103 -27.23 16.20 -7.67
C ALA A 103 -27.59 15.29 -8.84
N LYS A 104 -28.29 14.17 -8.58
CA LYS A 104 -28.80 13.29 -9.65
C LYS A 104 -29.83 14.00 -10.52
N ALA A 105 -30.82 14.64 -9.90
CA ALA A 105 -31.86 15.36 -10.62
C ALA A 105 -31.30 16.46 -11.52
N LYS A 106 -30.26 17.18 -11.06
CA LYS A 106 -29.56 18.19 -11.87
C LYS A 106 -28.76 17.58 -13.02
N ALA A 107 -28.07 16.47 -12.80
CA ALA A 107 -27.35 15.76 -13.87
C ALA A 107 -28.31 15.22 -14.94
N GLU A 108 -29.44 14.65 -14.52
CA GLU A 108 -30.50 14.17 -15.42
C GLU A 108 -31.15 15.32 -16.19
N ALA A 109 -31.44 16.45 -15.52
CA ALA A 109 -31.95 17.65 -16.17
C ALA A 109 -30.97 18.24 -17.19
N ALA A 110 -29.67 18.11 -16.95
CA ALA A 110 -28.61 18.49 -17.89
C ALA A 110 -28.38 17.46 -19.01
N GLY A 111 -29.10 16.33 -19.01
CA GLY A 111 -28.98 15.28 -20.02
C GLY A 111 -27.72 14.41 -19.89
N TRP A 112 -27.03 14.45 -18.75
CA TRP A 112 -25.81 13.66 -18.52
C TRP A 112 -26.15 12.18 -18.30
N LYS A 113 -25.45 11.29 -19.00
CA LYS A 113 -25.69 9.84 -18.98
C LYS A 113 -24.60 9.06 -18.24
N GLY A 114 -24.13 9.60 -17.13
CA GLY A 114 -23.05 9.04 -16.32
C GLY A 114 -21.72 9.73 -16.55
N ASN A 115 -20.72 9.37 -15.76
CA ASN A 115 -19.39 9.97 -15.88
C ASN A 115 -18.71 9.53 -17.19
N GLU A 116 -18.20 10.48 -17.96
CA GLU A 116 -17.62 10.26 -19.30
C GLU A 116 -16.09 10.22 -19.27
N LEU A 117 -15.47 10.81 -18.24
CA LEU A 117 -14.01 10.81 -18.07
C LEU A 117 -13.59 9.81 -17.00
N THR A 118 -12.83 8.80 -17.40
CA THR A 118 -12.18 7.85 -16.49
C THR A 118 -10.69 8.13 -16.40
N VAL A 119 -10.21 8.45 -15.20
CA VAL A 119 -8.79 8.69 -14.92
C VAL A 119 -8.29 7.61 -13.96
N ASN A 120 -7.21 6.92 -14.34
CA ASN A 120 -6.57 5.96 -13.43
C ASN A 120 -6.01 6.69 -12.21
N ALA A 121 -6.32 6.20 -11.00
CA ALA A 121 -5.86 6.80 -9.76
C ALA A 121 -4.32 6.80 -9.62
N ASP A 122 -3.60 5.88 -10.29
CA ASP A 122 -2.14 5.74 -10.22
C ASP A 122 -1.43 6.89 -10.96
N ILE A 123 -2.10 7.52 -11.93
CA ILE A 123 -1.48 8.57 -12.75
C ILE A 123 -1.72 9.98 -12.22
N ILE A 124 -2.69 10.18 -11.34
CA ILE A 124 -3.11 11.53 -10.91
C ILE A 124 -1.93 12.33 -10.34
N VAL A 125 -1.09 11.69 -9.53
CA VAL A 125 0.08 12.36 -8.92
C VAL A 125 1.14 12.72 -9.95
N LEU A 126 1.39 11.84 -10.93
CA LEU A 126 2.37 12.07 -12.00
C LEU A 126 1.89 13.08 -13.04
N ALA A 127 0.58 13.10 -13.31
CA ALA A 127 -0.04 14.04 -14.23
C ALA A 127 -0.25 15.42 -13.59
N ASN A 128 -0.37 15.52 -12.26
CA ASN A 128 -0.72 16.78 -11.58
C ASN A 128 0.19 17.97 -11.91
N PRO A 129 1.54 17.84 -12.05
CA PRO A 129 2.37 18.93 -12.54
C PRO A 129 1.96 19.47 -13.92
N GLU A 130 1.53 18.59 -14.83
CA GLU A 130 1.00 18.98 -16.14
C GLU A 130 -0.39 19.62 -16.03
N ILE A 131 -1.27 19.07 -15.18
CA ILE A 131 -2.61 19.62 -14.91
C ILE A 131 -2.48 21.04 -14.31
N ALA A 132 -1.50 21.25 -13.43
CA ALA A 132 -1.20 22.53 -12.80
C ALA A 132 -0.43 23.51 -13.71
N LYS A 133 -0.17 23.14 -14.97
CA LYS A 133 0.56 23.96 -15.96
C LYS A 133 1.94 24.42 -15.47
N LEU A 134 2.64 23.56 -14.72
CA LEU A 134 3.99 23.86 -14.26
C LEU A 134 4.99 23.83 -15.42
N PRO A 135 6.14 24.52 -15.30
CA PRO A 135 7.18 24.49 -16.33
C PRO A 135 7.68 23.06 -16.62
N ASN A 136 8.05 22.80 -17.87
CA ASN A 136 8.51 21.48 -18.35
C ASN A 136 9.64 20.88 -17.51
N TRP A 137 10.56 21.71 -16.99
CA TRP A 137 11.65 21.24 -16.14
C TRP A 137 11.16 20.70 -14.78
N VAL A 138 10.08 21.26 -14.23
CA VAL A 138 9.46 20.75 -12.99
C VAL A 138 8.79 19.41 -13.24
N ILE A 139 8.04 19.31 -14.35
CA ILE A 139 7.39 18.05 -14.77
C ILE A 139 8.45 16.95 -14.94
N ALA A 140 9.54 17.26 -15.64
CA ALA A 140 10.65 16.32 -15.86
C ALA A 140 11.31 15.90 -14.53
N LEU A 141 11.54 16.83 -13.60
CA LEU A 141 12.14 16.53 -12.30
C LEU A 141 11.23 15.63 -11.45
N VAL A 142 9.92 15.90 -11.42
CA VAL A 142 8.94 15.08 -10.69
C VAL A 142 8.84 13.68 -11.29
N ALA A 143 8.77 13.57 -12.62
CA ALA A 143 8.75 12.28 -13.31
C ALA A 143 10.02 11.46 -13.05
N ALA A 144 11.21 12.10 -13.16
CA ALA A 144 12.49 11.46 -12.87
C ALA A 144 12.59 11.01 -11.40
N GLY A 145 12.16 11.85 -10.46
CA GLY A 145 12.12 11.51 -9.03
C GLY A 145 11.17 10.34 -8.73
N GLY A 146 9.99 10.33 -9.33
CA GLY A 146 9.01 9.25 -9.21
C GLY A 146 9.55 7.91 -9.74
N LEU A 147 10.17 7.91 -10.92
CA LEU A 147 10.84 6.72 -11.47
C LEU A 147 11.99 6.26 -10.57
N ALA A 148 12.86 7.18 -10.13
CA ALA A 148 14.00 6.85 -9.28
C ALA A 148 13.57 6.22 -7.95
N ALA A 149 12.51 6.75 -7.33
CA ALA A 149 11.94 6.19 -6.12
C ALA A 149 11.39 4.77 -6.34
N ALA A 150 10.59 4.58 -7.39
CA ALA A 150 10.01 3.27 -7.72
C ALA A 150 11.09 2.21 -8.01
N LEU A 151 12.12 2.57 -8.80
CA LEU A 151 13.22 1.67 -9.15
C LEU A 151 14.08 1.32 -7.93
N SER A 152 14.34 2.28 -7.04
CA SER A 152 15.10 2.05 -5.80
C SER A 152 14.39 1.04 -4.88
N THR A 153 13.07 1.20 -4.69
CA THR A 153 12.26 0.27 -3.90
C THR A 153 12.19 -1.11 -4.56
N ALA A 154 11.97 -1.17 -5.88
CA ALA A 154 11.91 -2.43 -6.61
C ALA A 154 13.22 -3.23 -6.51
N ALA A 155 14.38 -2.58 -6.69
CA ALA A 155 15.68 -3.21 -6.53
C ALA A 155 15.89 -3.75 -5.11
N GLY A 156 15.50 -2.97 -4.09
CA GLY A 156 15.55 -3.37 -2.69
C GLY A 156 14.71 -4.61 -2.38
N LEU A 157 13.46 -4.63 -2.85
CA LEU A 157 12.54 -5.76 -2.64
C LEU A 157 12.97 -7.00 -3.43
N LEU A 158 13.49 -6.85 -4.65
CA LEU A 158 14.03 -7.97 -5.42
C LEU A 158 15.23 -8.62 -4.72
N MET A 159 16.12 -7.82 -4.14
CA MET A 159 17.23 -8.36 -3.32
C MET A 159 16.71 -9.08 -2.07
N ALA A 160 15.64 -8.57 -1.43
CA ALA A 160 15.03 -9.24 -0.29
C ALA A 160 14.42 -10.60 -0.68
N ILE A 161 13.69 -10.67 -1.81
CA ILE A 161 13.15 -11.92 -2.36
C ILE A 161 14.29 -12.89 -2.71
N SER A 162 15.35 -12.39 -3.35
CA SER A 162 16.53 -13.18 -3.66
C SER A 162 17.09 -13.86 -2.42
N SER A 163 17.32 -13.09 -1.36
CA SER A 163 17.88 -13.60 -0.10
C SER A 163 16.92 -14.56 0.61
N ALA A 164 15.63 -14.22 0.66
CA ALA A 164 14.63 -15.08 1.29
C ALA A 164 14.54 -16.45 0.61
N VAL A 165 14.64 -16.51 -0.72
CA VAL A 165 14.62 -17.78 -1.45
C VAL A 165 15.95 -18.51 -1.37
N SER A 166 17.08 -17.84 -1.64
CA SER A 166 18.38 -18.52 -1.69
C SER A 166 18.89 -18.90 -0.30
N HIS A 167 18.83 -17.98 0.65
CA HIS A 167 19.41 -18.15 1.99
C HIS A 167 18.41 -18.77 2.96
N ASP A 168 17.22 -18.18 3.13
CA ASP A 168 16.31 -18.63 4.18
C ASP A 168 15.61 -19.94 3.80
N LEU A 169 15.16 -20.07 2.55
CA LEU A 169 14.42 -21.24 2.10
C LEU A 169 15.33 -22.37 1.60
N ILE A 170 16.17 -22.10 0.59
CA ILE A 170 17.02 -23.15 0.00
C ILE A 170 18.12 -23.55 0.98
N LYS A 171 19.00 -22.63 1.37
CA LYS A 171 20.08 -22.97 2.30
C LYS A 171 19.58 -23.26 3.71
N GLY A 172 18.62 -22.51 4.22
CA GLY A 172 18.13 -22.70 5.59
C GLY A 172 17.31 -23.97 5.80
N VAL A 173 16.55 -24.43 4.80
CA VAL A 173 15.58 -25.52 4.96
C VAL A 173 15.83 -26.70 4.03
N PHE A 174 15.99 -26.48 2.72
CA PHE A 174 15.97 -27.56 1.73
C PHE A 174 17.34 -28.20 1.42
N ASN A 175 18.40 -27.40 1.39
CA ASN A 175 19.76 -27.82 1.08
C ASN A 175 20.80 -26.99 1.86
N PRO A 176 21.03 -27.32 3.14
CA PRO A 176 22.00 -26.63 4.00
C PRO A 176 23.43 -26.59 3.47
N ASP A 177 23.81 -27.61 2.72
CA ASP A 177 25.17 -27.78 2.19
C ASP A 177 25.35 -27.17 0.79
N ILE A 178 24.42 -26.33 0.34
CA ILE A 178 24.53 -25.64 -0.95
C ILE A 178 25.80 -24.79 -1.02
N SER A 179 26.58 -24.96 -2.08
CA SER A 179 27.77 -24.14 -2.33
C SER A 179 27.40 -22.65 -2.52
N GLU A 180 28.32 -21.74 -2.21
CA GLU A 180 28.10 -20.29 -2.42
C GLU A 180 27.74 -19.94 -3.88
N LYS A 181 28.35 -20.65 -4.84
CA LYS A 181 28.01 -20.49 -6.26
C LYS A 181 26.57 -20.94 -6.56
N GLY A 182 26.12 -22.03 -5.93
CA GLY A 182 24.76 -22.53 -6.05
C GLY A 182 23.74 -21.60 -5.39
N GLU A 183 24.05 -21.07 -4.20
CA GLU A 183 23.22 -20.09 -3.50
C GLU A 183 23.07 -18.80 -4.32
N LEU A 184 24.18 -18.30 -4.89
CA LEU A 184 24.16 -17.12 -5.77
C LEU A 184 23.31 -17.36 -7.02
N LEU A 185 23.43 -18.55 -7.64
CA LEU A 185 22.63 -18.90 -8.81
C LEU A 185 21.14 -18.97 -8.46
N ALA A 186 20.79 -19.62 -7.35
CA ALA A 186 19.42 -19.69 -6.86
C ALA A 186 18.83 -18.30 -6.60
N GLY A 187 19.61 -17.38 -6.02
CA GLY A 187 19.22 -15.98 -5.83
C GLY A 187 18.92 -15.27 -7.16
N LYS A 188 19.83 -15.38 -8.14
CA LYS A 188 19.63 -14.79 -9.48
C LYS A 188 18.40 -15.35 -10.21
N VAL A 189 18.17 -16.66 -10.12
CA VAL A 189 16.99 -17.31 -10.71
C VAL A 189 15.71 -16.82 -10.02
N SER A 190 15.71 -16.74 -8.68
CA SER A 190 14.59 -16.18 -7.91
C SER A 190 14.27 -14.75 -8.34
N MET A 191 15.29 -13.88 -8.48
CA MET A 191 15.09 -12.52 -8.99
C MET A 191 14.50 -12.49 -10.40
N ALA A 192 15.00 -13.33 -11.32
CA ALA A 192 14.49 -13.37 -12.69
C ALA A 192 13.03 -13.80 -12.73
N VAL A 193 12.66 -14.85 -11.99
CA VAL A 193 11.27 -15.31 -11.86
C VAL A 193 10.39 -14.22 -11.25
N ALA A 194 10.86 -13.55 -10.18
CA ALA A 194 10.13 -12.46 -9.54
C ALA A 194 9.88 -11.29 -10.51
N ILE A 195 10.86 -10.92 -11.34
CA ILE A 195 10.71 -9.87 -12.37
C ILE A 195 9.67 -10.27 -13.41
N VAL A 196 9.68 -11.51 -13.89
CA VAL A 196 8.70 -11.99 -14.88
C VAL A 196 7.28 -11.96 -14.31
N VAL A 197 7.10 -12.47 -13.08
CA VAL A 197 5.80 -12.48 -12.40
C VAL A 197 5.33 -11.06 -12.11
N ALA A 198 6.20 -10.19 -11.58
CA ALA A 198 5.87 -8.79 -11.31
C ALA A 198 5.54 -8.01 -12.58
N GLY A 199 6.26 -8.25 -13.68
CA GLY A 199 5.99 -7.66 -14.99
C GLY A 199 4.62 -8.10 -15.53
N TRP A 200 4.30 -9.40 -15.43
CA TRP A 200 3.00 -9.92 -15.84
C TRP A 200 1.84 -9.34 -15.02
N LEU A 201 1.99 -9.25 -13.69
CA LEU A 201 1.02 -8.61 -12.80
C LEU A 201 0.93 -7.09 -13.01
N GLY A 202 2.01 -6.43 -13.42
CA GLY A 202 2.01 -5.01 -13.78
C GLY A 202 1.21 -4.71 -15.05
N LEU A 203 1.24 -5.63 -16.02
CA LEU A 203 0.41 -5.55 -17.24
C LEU A 203 -1.06 -5.91 -16.96
N ASN A 204 -1.32 -6.77 -15.98
CA ASN A 204 -2.66 -7.23 -15.59
C ASN A 204 -2.91 -6.92 -14.10
N PRO A 205 -3.02 -5.64 -13.71
CA PRO A 205 -3.08 -5.26 -12.32
C PRO A 205 -4.35 -5.83 -11.65
N PRO A 206 -4.22 -6.56 -10.52
CA PRO A 206 -5.38 -7.12 -9.80
C PRO A 206 -6.23 -6.04 -9.13
N GLY A 207 -5.71 -4.82 -9.03
CA GLY A 207 -6.36 -3.64 -8.49
C GLY A 207 -5.44 -2.44 -8.61
N PHE A 208 -5.91 -1.30 -8.09
CA PHE A 208 -5.07 -0.11 -7.94
C PHE A 208 -3.88 -0.38 -7.01
N ALA A 209 -2.69 0.09 -7.38
CA ALA A 209 -1.43 -0.36 -6.79
C ALA A 209 -1.37 -0.16 -5.27
N ALA A 210 -1.79 1.01 -4.77
CA ALA A 210 -1.75 1.29 -3.33
C ALA A 210 -2.68 0.36 -2.53
N GLY A 211 -3.81 -0.07 -3.10
CA GLY A 211 -4.71 -1.02 -2.47
C GLY A 211 -4.09 -2.41 -2.35
N THR A 212 -3.42 -2.88 -3.40
CA THR A 212 -2.69 -4.17 -3.38
C THR A 212 -1.56 -4.16 -2.36
N VAL A 213 -0.82 -3.06 -2.26
CA VAL A 213 0.24 -2.89 -1.25
C VAL A 213 -0.34 -2.86 0.17
N ALA A 214 -1.46 -2.16 0.38
CA ALA A 214 -2.14 -2.11 1.68
C ALA A 214 -2.58 -3.52 2.13
N LEU A 215 -3.11 -4.35 1.22
CA LEU A 215 -3.44 -5.75 1.53
C LEU A 215 -2.20 -6.56 1.92
N ALA A 216 -1.11 -6.46 1.17
CA ALA A 216 0.13 -7.17 1.45
C ALA A 216 0.72 -6.78 2.83
N PHE A 217 0.74 -5.49 3.14
CA PHE A 217 1.16 -5.02 4.46
C PHE A 217 0.18 -5.43 5.56
N GLY A 218 -1.13 -5.45 5.29
CA GLY A 218 -2.12 -5.93 6.25
C GLY A 218 -1.90 -7.39 6.64
N ILE A 219 -1.61 -8.26 5.67
CA ILE A 219 -1.26 -9.68 5.88
C ILE A 219 0.05 -9.82 6.67
N ALA A 220 1.09 -9.05 6.31
CA ALA A 220 2.36 -9.08 7.02
C ALA A 220 2.22 -8.55 8.46
N ALA A 221 1.44 -7.49 8.66
CA ALA A 221 1.19 -6.87 9.95
C ALA A 221 0.36 -7.78 10.87
N SER A 222 -0.59 -8.55 10.35
CA SER A 222 -1.37 -9.46 11.19
C SER A 222 -0.59 -10.70 11.63
N SER A 223 0.46 -11.09 10.91
CA SER A 223 1.25 -12.29 11.20
C SER A 223 2.60 -11.96 11.86
N LEU A 224 3.49 -11.26 11.16
CA LEU A 224 4.89 -11.11 11.56
C LEU A 224 5.08 -10.07 12.66
N PHE A 225 4.37 -8.94 12.59
CA PHE A 225 4.59 -7.82 13.51
C PHE A 225 4.38 -8.20 14.99
N PRO A 226 3.26 -8.83 15.40
CA PRO A 226 3.07 -9.23 16.79
C PRO A 226 4.11 -10.25 17.25
N ALA A 227 4.46 -11.22 16.41
CA ALA A 227 5.48 -12.23 16.73
C ALA A 227 6.85 -11.61 16.99
N ILE A 228 7.27 -10.66 16.14
CA ILE A 228 8.54 -9.92 16.32
C ILE A 228 8.49 -9.05 17.58
N MET A 229 7.40 -8.30 17.78
CA MET A 229 7.23 -7.44 18.95
C MET A 229 7.29 -8.26 20.25
N MET A 230 6.56 -9.36 20.32
CA MET A 230 6.58 -10.23 21.50
C MET A 230 7.92 -10.96 21.65
N GLY A 231 8.60 -11.33 20.57
CA GLY A 231 9.94 -11.93 20.63
C GLY A 231 11.01 -10.98 21.19
N ILE A 232 10.93 -9.68 20.87
CA ILE A 232 11.87 -8.67 21.37
C ILE A 232 11.49 -8.25 22.80
N PHE A 233 10.21 -8.01 23.08
CA PHE A 233 9.73 -7.37 24.31
C PHE A 233 9.18 -8.32 25.39
N SER A 234 9.00 -9.62 25.09
CA SER A 234 8.67 -10.64 26.10
C SER A 234 9.83 -11.62 26.31
N LYS A 235 10.14 -11.93 27.59
CA LYS A 235 11.09 -13.00 27.94
C LYS A 235 10.44 -14.38 27.91
N THR A 236 9.12 -14.45 27.98
CA THR A 236 8.38 -15.72 28.16
C THR A 236 7.79 -16.24 26.85
N MET A 237 7.82 -15.46 25.77
CA MET A 237 7.23 -15.84 24.49
C MET A 237 7.94 -17.07 23.91
N ASN A 238 7.20 -18.16 23.72
CA ASN A 238 7.71 -19.40 23.15
C ASN A 238 7.32 -19.55 21.67
N ASN A 239 8.00 -20.46 20.97
CA ASN A 239 7.79 -20.73 19.54
C ASN A 239 6.36 -21.18 19.23
N LYS A 240 5.74 -22.01 20.07
CA LYS A 240 4.36 -22.50 19.87
C LYS A 240 3.35 -21.37 19.92
N GLY A 241 3.47 -20.46 20.90
CA GLY A 241 2.65 -19.26 21.03
C GLY A 241 2.83 -18.33 19.84
N ALA A 242 4.07 -18.06 19.44
CA ALA A 242 4.36 -17.24 18.27
C ALA A 242 3.72 -17.81 16.99
N ILE A 243 3.89 -19.11 16.72
CA ILE A 243 3.31 -19.77 15.53
C ILE A 243 1.78 -19.76 15.59
N ALA A 244 1.18 -20.07 16.74
CA ALA A 244 -0.27 -20.06 16.90
C ALA A 244 -0.86 -18.66 16.65
N GLY A 245 -0.23 -17.62 17.18
CA GLY A 245 -0.62 -16.23 16.91
C GLY A 245 -0.47 -15.85 15.45
N MET A 246 0.68 -16.16 14.83
CA MET A 246 0.93 -15.92 13.40
C MET A 246 -0.14 -16.56 12.51
N LEU A 247 -0.46 -17.83 12.75
CA LEU A 247 -1.49 -18.55 12.00
C LEU A 247 -2.87 -17.96 12.24
N ALA A 248 -3.25 -17.66 13.48
CA ALA A 248 -4.55 -17.08 13.79
C ALA A 248 -4.76 -15.70 13.16
N GLY A 249 -3.77 -14.80 13.29
CA GLY A 249 -3.83 -13.48 12.66
C GLY A 249 -3.87 -13.56 11.13
N LEU A 250 -3.04 -14.41 10.55
CA LEU A 250 -3.02 -14.66 9.10
C LEU A 250 -4.38 -15.19 8.60
N LEU A 251 -4.92 -16.22 9.25
CA LEU A 251 -6.18 -16.86 8.83
C LEU A 251 -7.35 -15.89 8.95
N VAL A 252 -7.45 -15.13 10.03
CA VAL A 252 -8.53 -14.13 10.20
C VAL A 252 -8.43 -13.02 9.14
N THR A 253 -7.23 -12.51 8.89
CA THR A 253 -7.01 -11.50 7.84
C THR A 253 -7.35 -12.05 6.45
N LEU A 254 -6.86 -13.24 6.10
CA LEU A 254 -7.14 -13.86 4.80
C LEU A 254 -8.63 -14.20 4.62
N PHE A 255 -9.28 -14.70 5.66
CA PHE A 255 -10.72 -14.95 5.65
C PHE A 255 -11.51 -13.69 5.27
N TYR A 256 -11.19 -12.56 5.91
CA TYR A 256 -11.88 -11.30 5.62
C TYR A 256 -11.52 -10.72 4.24
N VAL A 257 -10.26 -10.82 3.83
CA VAL A 257 -9.82 -10.37 2.49
C VAL A 257 -10.48 -11.19 1.39
N PHE A 258 -10.49 -12.52 1.51
CA PHE A 258 -11.11 -13.41 0.53
C PHE A 258 -12.63 -13.29 0.50
N ALA A 259 -13.28 -12.97 1.63
CA ALA A 259 -14.69 -12.65 1.63
C ALA A 259 -15.02 -11.49 0.67
N HIS A 260 -14.13 -10.50 0.53
CA HIS A 260 -14.32 -9.33 -0.33
C HIS A 260 -13.74 -9.47 -1.74
N LYS A 261 -12.61 -10.17 -1.90
CA LYS A 261 -11.84 -10.23 -3.15
C LYS A 261 -11.93 -11.59 -3.86
N GLY A 262 -12.58 -12.58 -3.25
CA GLY A 262 -12.58 -13.97 -3.69
C GLY A 262 -11.40 -14.77 -3.12
N ILE A 263 -11.57 -16.08 -3.02
CA ILE A 263 -10.54 -17.03 -2.62
C ILE A 263 -9.41 -16.97 -3.64
N PHE A 264 -8.17 -16.75 -3.16
CA PHE A 264 -7.00 -16.54 -4.02
C PHE A 264 -7.20 -15.46 -5.11
N PHE A 265 -8.05 -14.46 -4.84
CA PHE A 265 -8.37 -13.38 -5.79
C PHE A 265 -9.08 -13.84 -7.08
N ILE A 266 -9.70 -15.04 -7.05
CA ILE A 266 -10.47 -15.57 -8.17
C ILE A 266 -11.88 -14.96 -8.14
N LYS A 267 -12.26 -14.26 -9.21
CA LYS A 267 -13.58 -13.62 -9.35
C LYS A 267 -14.71 -14.65 -9.22
N GLY A 268 -15.75 -14.32 -8.46
CA GLY A 268 -16.94 -15.16 -8.26
C GLY A 268 -16.83 -16.18 -7.12
N THR A 269 -15.69 -16.21 -6.41
CA THR A 269 -15.50 -17.03 -5.20
C THR A 269 -15.58 -16.22 -3.91
N ASP A 270 -16.06 -14.97 -4.00
CA ASP A 270 -16.29 -14.13 -2.84
C ASP A 270 -17.51 -14.63 -2.03
N TYR A 271 -17.50 -14.34 -0.74
CA TYR A 271 -18.48 -14.85 0.21
C TYR A 271 -18.92 -13.77 1.21
N LEU A 272 -19.18 -12.57 0.69
CA LEU A 272 -19.62 -11.40 1.48
C LEU A 272 -20.82 -11.71 2.38
N ASN A 273 -21.72 -12.59 1.95
CA ASN A 273 -22.91 -12.97 2.73
C ASN A 273 -22.56 -13.61 4.08
N VAL A 274 -21.41 -14.30 4.18
CA VAL A 274 -20.97 -14.98 5.40
C VAL A 274 -20.48 -13.98 6.46
N ILE A 275 -20.02 -12.80 6.04
CA ILE A 275 -19.49 -11.76 6.95
C ILE A 275 -20.49 -10.62 7.22
N GLY A 276 -21.76 -10.78 6.82
CA GLY A 276 -22.79 -9.77 7.00
C GLY A 276 -22.80 -8.65 5.95
N GLY A 277 -22.14 -8.87 4.80
CA GLY A 277 -22.10 -7.93 3.69
C GLY A 277 -20.77 -7.17 3.58
N ALA A 278 -20.72 -6.22 2.64
CA ALA A 278 -19.54 -5.40 2.39
C ALA A 278 -19.16 -4.59 3.63
N ASN A 279 -17.89 -4.68 4.04
CA ASN A 279 -17.34 -4.05 5.24
C ASN A 279 -18.11 -4.41 6.54
N GLY A 280 -18.66 -5.63 6.62
CA GLY A 280 -19.52 -6.06 7.73
C GLY A 280 -18.85 -6.03 9.11
N TRP A 281 -17.51 -6.11 9.18
CA TRP A 281 -16.77 -6.01 10.44
C TRP A 281 -16.40 -4.57 10.72
N PHE A 282 -17.22 -3.90 11.54
CA PHE A 282 -16.98 -2.54 12.03
C PHE A 282 -16.77 -1.48 10.92
N GLY A 283 -17.25 -1.73 9.69
CA GLY A 283 -17.02 -0.84 8.55
C GLY A 283 -15.60 -0.86 8.00
N ILE A 284 -14.76 -1.81 8.43
CA ILE A 284 -13.35 -1.90 8.04
C ILE A 284 -13.25 -2.45 6.62
N THR A 285 -12.50 -1.76 5.75
CA THR A 285 -12.23 -2.25 4.40
C THR A 285 -11.23 -3.42 4.44
N PRO A 286 -11.24 -4.33 3.44
CA PRO A 286 -10.29 -5.44 3.42
C PRO A 286 -8.82 -4.96 3.43
N GLU A 287 -8.53 -3.78 2.88
CA GLU A 287 -7.20 -3.16 2.90
C GLU A 287 -6.73 -2.76 4.32
N ALA A 288 -7.65 -2.54 5.26
CA ALA A 288 -7.35 -2.09 6.62
C ALA A 288 -7.46 -3.18 7.71
N ILE A 289 -7.86 -4.40 7.34
CA ILE A 289 -8.16 -5.47 8.31
C ILE A 289 -6.93 -6.04 9.04
N GLY A 290 -5.72 -5.74 8.56
CA GLY A 290 -4.46 -6.19 9.16
C GLY A 290 -4.34 -5.85 10.65
N THR A 291 -4.86 -4.70 11.09
CA THR A 291 -4.85 -4.29 12.49
C THR A 291 -5.68 -5.24 13.38
N LEU A 292 -6.86 -5.65 12.93
CA LEU A 292 -7.68 -6.60 13.67
C LEU A 292 -7.00 -7.97 13.72
N GLY A 293 -6.42 -8.42 12.60
CA GLY A 293 -5.63 -9.64 12.57
C GLY A 293 -4.42 -9.59 13.52
N ALA A 294 -3.75 -8.44 13.63
CA ALA A 294 -2.64 -8.25 14.56
C ALA A 294 -3.10 -8.35 16.03
N ILE A 295 -4.27 -7.79 16.37
CA ILE A 295 -4.88 -7.94 17.70
C ILE A 295 -5.17 -9.41 17.99
N VAL A 296 -5.77 -10.14 17.04
CA VAL A 296 -6.03 -11.57 17.19
C VAL A 296 -4.74 -12.34 17.44
N ASN A 297 -3.69 -12.04 16.68
CA ASN A 297 -2.38 -12.66 16.86
C ASN A 297 -1.81 -12.37 18.25
N PHE A 298 -1.80 -11.12 18.74
CA PHE A 298 -1.37 -10.81 20.10
C PHE A 298 -2.13 -11.62 21.15
N VAL A 299 -3.46 -11.69 21.03
CA VAL A 299 -4.31 -12.41 21.98
C VAL A 299 -4.00 -13.91 21.96
N VAL A 300 -4.01 -14.53 20.78
CA VAL A 300 -3.76 -15.97 20.63
C VAL A 300 -2.35 -16.34 21.05
N ALA A 301 -1.34 -15.57 20.61
CA ALA A 301 0.04 -15.81 20.99
C ALA A 301 0.24 -15.72 22.50
N PHE A 302 -0.38 -14.74 23.15
CA PHE A 302 -0.28 -14.57 24.61
C PHE A 302 -0.95 -15.72 25.37
N ILE A 303 -2.13 -16.16 24.94
CA ILE A 303 -2.84 -17.29 25.53
C ILE A 303 -1.99 -18.57 25.41
N PHE A 304 -1.54 -18.89 24.19
CA PHE A 304 -0.74 -20.09 23.96
C PHE A 304 0.65 -20.02 24.62
N SER A 305 1.23 -18.82 24.73
CA SER A 305 2.48 -18.62 25.47
C SER A 305 2.32 -18.90 26.96
N LYS A 306 1.17 -18.58 27.56
CA LYS A 306 0.88 -18.88 28.98
C LYS A 306 0.55 -20.34 29.23
N MET A 307 -0.07 -21.02 28.27
CA MET A 307 -0.38 -22.44 28.34
C MET A 307 0.83 -23.33 28.04
N GLY A 308 1.77 -22.82 27.25
CA GLY A 308 3.01 -23.53 26.89
C GLY A 308 4.15 -23.33 27.88
N SER A 309 5.22 -24.09 27.72
CA SER A 309 6.46 -23.91 28.48
C SER A 309 7.13 -22.58 28.10
N PRO A 310 7.77 -21.88 29.05
CA PRO A 310 8.51 -20.66 28.75
C PRO A 310 9.67 -20.94 27.79
N ALA A 311 10.15 -19.89 27.12
CA ALA A 311 11.32 -19.99 26.25
C ALA A 311 12.55 -20.56 26.99
N PRO A 312 13.45 -21.30 26.31
CA PRO A 312 14.69 -21.78 26.92
C PRO A 312 15.52 -20.64 27.53
N LYS A 313 16.21 -20.91 28.65
CA LYS A 313 16.98 -19.88 29.39
C LYS A 313 17.94 -19.09 28.51
N HIS A 314 18.70 -19.75 27.64
CA HIS A 314 19.63 -19.10 26.73
C HIS A 314 18.95 -18.09 25.77
N ILE A 315 17.68 -18.30 25.40
CA ILE A 315 16.90 -17.34 24.60
C ILE A 315 16.46 -16.16 25.45
N GLN A 316 16.03 -16.41 26.70
CA GLN A 316 15.66 -15.33 27.62
C GLN A 316 16.86 -14.40 27.90
N GLU A 317 18.03 -15.00 28.13
CA GLU A 317 19.30 -14.31 28.33
C GLU A 317 19.74 -13.53 27.08
N MET A 318 19.56 -14.11 25.89
CA MET A 318 19.80 -13.42 24.62
C MET A 318 18.91 -12.18 24.50
N VAL A 319 17.60 -12.31 24.73
CA VAL A 319 16.65 -11.19 24.68
C VAL A 319 17.03 -10.10 25.69
N GLU A 320 17.47 -10.48 26.88
CA GLU A 320 17.93 -9.55 27.91
C GLU A 320 19.23 -8.83 27.51
N SER A 321 20.17 -9.54 26.90
CA SER A 321 21.42 -8.97 26.39
C SER A 321 21.21 -7.97 25.25
N ILE A 322 20.18 -8.16 24.42
CA ILE A 322 19.83 -7.24 23.33
C ILE A 322 19.19 -5.95 23.89
N ARG A 323 18.50 -6.04 25.03
CA ARG A 323 17.87 -4.87 25.68
C ARG A 323 18.87 -3.97 26.41
N ILE A 324 19.99 -4.52 26.86
CA ILE A 324 21.03 -3.77 27.56
C ILE A 324 22.13 -3.41 26.56
N PRO A 325 22.26 -2.14 26.14
CA PRO A 325 23.29 -1.76 25.18
C PRO A 325 24.69 -2.05 25.75
N LYS A 326 25.59 -2.58 24.91
CA LYS A 326 27.02 -2.75 25.26
C LYS A 326 27.56 -1.39 25.72
N GLY A 327 27.97 -1.29 26.99
CA GLY A 327 28.52 -0.06 27.57
C GLY A 327 27.54 0.78 28.40
N ALA A 328 26.32 0.32 28.68
CA ALA A 328 25.53 0.88 29.78
C ALA A 328 26.24 0.57 31.11
N GLY A 329 27.04 1.52 31.60
CA GLY A 329 27.62 1.46 32.94
C GLY A 329 26.52 1.30 34.00
N ALA A 330 26.87 0.67 35.12
CA ALA A 330 25.97 0.54 36.26
C ALA A 330 25.39 1.92 36.62
N ALA A 331 24.09 1.96 36.93
CA ALA A 331 23.42 3.18 37.36
C ALA A 331 24.18 3.77 38.56
N THR A 332 24.87 4.90 38.35
CA THR A 332 25.38 5.72 39.44
C THR A 332 24.17 6.47 39.99
N GLY A 333 23.78 6.11 41.22
CA GLY A 333 22.56 6.60 41.86
C GLY A 333 22.45 8.13 41.94
N HIS A 334 21.22 8.60 42.02
CA HIS A 334 20.88 9.93 42.54
C HIS A 334 20.84 9.90 44.06
#